data_AF-Q65PQ8-F1
#
_entry.id   AF-Q65PQ8-F1
#
_cell.length_a   1.000
_cell.length_b   1.000
_cell.length_c   1.000
_cell.angle_alpha   90.00
_cell.angle_beta   90.00
_cell.angle_gamma   90.00
#
_symmetry.space_group_name_H-M   'P 1'
#
loop_
_entity.id
_entity.type
_entity.pdbx_description
1 polymer ?
#
loop_
_entity_poly.entity_id
_entity_poly.type
_entity_poly.pdbx_seq_one_letter_code
_entity_poly.pdbx_strand_id
1 'polypeptide(L)'
;MADYSISWDGLDALDEALANQQNMNTVKKVVKKHTANLMTATQQAVPVDTGHLKQSAQIQISRDGFTGSVTYGGGLVNYAAYVEFGTRFMDS
;
A
#
# COMPACT_ATOMS: atom_id res chain seq x y z
N MET A 1 10.49 -43.86 -46.27
CA MET A 1 9.66 -43.24 -45.22
C MET A 1 9.99 -41.77 -45.27
N ALA A 2 9.01 -40.89 -45.55
CA ALA A 2 9.28 -39.46 -45.63
C ALA A 2 9.54 -38.94 -44.21
N ASP A 3 10.74 -38.40 -44.01
CA ASP A 3 11.10 -37.69 -42.79
C ASP A 3 10.39 -36.33 -42.83
N TYR A 4 9.53 -36.07 -41.85
CA TYR A 4 8.81 -34.82 -41.73
C TYR A 4 9.41 -34.02 -40.59
N SER A 5 9.92 -32.83 -40.89
CA SER A 5 10.32 -31.86 -39.86
C SER A 5 9.17 -30.90 -39.57
N ILE A 6 8.95 -30.64 -38.29
CA ILE A 6 7.96 -29.66 -37.80
C ILE A 6 8.73 -28.56 -37.09
N SER A 7 8.54 -27.31 -37.53
CA SER A 7 9.09 -26.11 -36.89
C SER A 7 7.95 -25.24 -36.35
N TRP A 8 8.22 -24.59 -35.22
CA TRP A 8 7.28 -23.66 -34.58
C TRP A 8 7.75 -22.23 -34.83
N ASP A 9 6.94 -21.44 -35.53
CA ASP A 9 7.17 -20.01 -35.69
C ASP A 9 6.47 -19.22 -34.58
N GLY A 10 7.16 -18.18 -34.06
CA GLY A 10 6.60 -17.25 -33.07
C GLY A 10 7.01 -17.49 -31.61
N LEU A 11 7.93 -18.41 -31.34
CA LEU A 11 8.49 -18.62 -29.99
C LEU A 11 9.20 -17.38 -29.46
N ASP A 12 9.92 -16.64 -30.31
CA ASP A 12 10.59 -15.39 -29.92
C ASP A 12 9.59 -14.31 -29.45
N ALA A 13 8.45 -14.20 -30.14
CA ALA A 13 7.40 -13.25 -29.77
C ALA A 13 6.71 -13.65 -28.44
N LEU A 14 6.61 -14.96 -28.17
CA LEU A 14 6.12 -15.48 -26.90
C LEU A 14 7.10 -15.16 -25.76
N ASP A 15 8.40 -15.37 -25.98
CA ASP A 15 9.45 -15.06 -25.00
C ASP A 15 9.49 -13.56 -24.68
N GLU A 16 9.38 -12.70 -25.69
CA GLU A 16 9.30 -11.24 -25.50
C GLU A 16 8.05 -10.83 -24.71
N ALA A 17 6.89 -11.43 -25.00
CA ALA A 17 5.66 -11.18 -24.25
C ALA A 17 5.78 -11.64 -22.78
N LEU A 18 6.43 -12.77 -22.52
CA LEU A 18 6.69 -13.29 -21.18
C LEU A 18 7.64 -12.38 -20.40
N ALA A 19 8.72 -11.92 -21.04
CA ALA A 19 9.67 -10.99 -20.45
C ALA A 19 9.01 -9.63 -20.13
N ASN A 20 8.14 -9.14 -21.02
CA ASN A 20 7.34 -7.96 -20.76
C ASN A 20 6.32 -8.17 -19.64
N GLN A 21 5.76 -9.36 -19.48
CA GLN A 21 4.96 -9.68 -18.29
C GLN A 21 5.80 -9.75 -17.01
N GLN A 22 7.08 -10.15 -17.05
CA GLN A 22 7.97 -10.06 -15.89
C GLN A 22 8.29 -8.62 -15.46
N ASN A 23 8.22 -7.64 -16.38
CA ASN A 23 8.42 -6.21 -16.07
C ASN A 23 7.39 -5.63 -15.08
N MET A 24 6.33 -6.37 -14.75
CA MET A 24 5.37 -5.98 -13.71
C MET A 24 6.00 -5.82 -12.32
N ASN A 25 7.15 -6.45 -12.05
CA ASN A 25 7.91 -6.20 -10.82
C ASN A 25 8.39 -4.75 -10.69
N THR A 26 8.73 -4.11 -11.81
CA THR A 26 9.11 -2.69 -11.85
C THR A 26 7.91 -1.82 -11.49
N VAL A 27 6.72 -2.13 -12.01
CA VAL A 27 5.48 -1.44 -11.68
C VAL A 27 5.18 -1.54 -10.17
N LYS A 28 5.32 -2.74 -9.58
CA LYS A 28 5.15 -2.93 -8.12
C LYS A 28 6.12 -2.07 -7.29
N LYS A 29 7.37 -1.90 -7.74
CA LYS A 29 8.34 -0.99 -7.08
C LYS A 29 7.91 0.47 -7.17
N VAL A 30 7.41 0.89 -8.33
CA VAL A 30 6.89 2.24 -8.54
C VAL A 30 5.69 2.51 -7.63
N VAL A 31 4.70 1.60 -7.59
CA VAL A 31 3.55 1.70 -6.69
C VAL A 31 3.99 1.81 -5.23
N LYS A 32 4.92 0.96 -4.78
CA LYS A 32 5.50 1.05 -3.41
C LYS A 32 6.11 2.42 -3.12
N LYS A 33 6.93 2.94 -4.04
CA LYS A 33 7.58 4.26 -3.88
C LYS A 33 6.56 5.38 -3.81
N HIS A 34 5.57 5.41 -4.70
CA HIS A 34 4.52 6.43 -4.68
C HIS A 34 3.66 6.33 -3.43
N THR A 35 3.38 5.12 -2.95
CA THR A 35 2.60 4.93 -1.72
C THR A 35 3.37 5.43 -0.49
N ALA A 36 4.70 5.24 -0.44
CA ALA A 36 5.54 5.82 0.61
C ALA A 36 5.52 7.35 0.59
N ASN A 37 5.64 7.95 -0.60
CA ASN A 37 5.52 9.41 -0.74
C ASN A 37 4.12 9.91 -0.34
N LEU A 38 3.08 9.16 -0.69
CA LEU A 38 1.70 9.46 -0.31
C LEU A 38 1.56 9.45 1.22
N MET A 39 2.17 8.49 1.93
CA MET A 39 2.16 8.47 3.39
C MET A 39 2.81 9.74 3.99
N THR A 40 3.95 10.17 3.46
CA THR A 40 4.59 11.41 3.92
C THR A 40 3.70 12.63 3.66
N ALA A 41 3.09 12.72 2.48
CA ALA A 41 2.19 13.81 2.13
C ALA A 41 0.93 13.82 3.02
N THR A 42 0.32 12.66 3.27
CA THR A 42 -0.86 12.57 4.14
C THR A 42 -0.50 12.97 5.56
N GLN A 43 0.67 12.57 6.08
CA GLN A 43 1.14 12.96 7.42
C GLN A 43 1.31 14.47 7.57
N GLN A 44 1.65 15.18 6.50
CA GLN A 44 1.71 16.64 6.50
C GLN A 44 0.33 17.30 6.39
N ALA A 45 -0.63 16.64 5.74
CA ALA A 45 -1.99 17.13 5.57
C ALA A 45 -2.92 16.86 6.77
N VAL A 46 -2.50 16.03 7.74
CA VAL A 46 -3.26 15.77 8.97
C VAL A 46 -3.42 17.08 9.77
N PRO A 47 -4.60 17.35 10.39
CA PRO A 47 -4.88 18.58 11.14
C PRO A 47 -4.15 18.69 12.50
N VAL A 48 -3.07 17.94 12.72
CA VAL A 48 -2.27 18.03 13.95
C VAL A 48 -0.79 18.17 13.59
N ASP A 49 -0.11 19.09 14.28
CA ASP A 49 1.33 19.32 14.07
C ASP A 49 2.17 18.14 14.53
N THR A 50 1.80 17.55 15.67
CA THR A 50 2.43 16.39 16.30
C THR A 50 1.38 15.44 16.88
N GLY A 51 1.81 14.24 17.27
CA GLY A 51 1.00 13.31 18.06
C GLY A 51 0.52 12.07 17.32
N HIS A 52 -0.34 11.33 18.02
CA HIS A 52 -0.69 9.95 17.71
C HIS A 52 -1.33 9.78 16.33
N LEU A 53 -2.27 10.65 15.95
CA LEU A 53 -2.94 10.59 14.65
C LEU A 53 -1.94 10.70 13.50
N LYS A 54 -1.02 11.68 13.54
CA LYS A 54 0.00 11.86 12.50
C LYS A 54 0.94 10.66 12.40
N GLN A 55 1.31 10.06 13.52
CA GLN A 55 2.20 8.90 13.58
C GLN A 55 1.50 7.58 13.20
N SER A 56 0.16 7.52 13.27
CA SER A 56 -0.63 6.31 13.03
C SER A 56 -0.86 5.94 11.55
N ALA A 57 -0.29 6.69 10.61
CA ALA A 57 -0.44 6.42 9.20
C ALA A 57 0.08 5.01 8.85
N GLN A 58 -0.70 4.24 8.12
CA GLN A 58 -0.32 2.89 7.71
C GLN A 58 -0.47 2.71 6.20
N ILE A 59 0.53 2.07 5.60
CA ILE A 59 0.50 1.67 4.20
C ILE A 59 -0.16 0.30 4.09
N GLN A 60 -1.14 0.18 3.19
CA GLN A 60 -1.71 -1.09 2.79
C GLN A 60 -1.45 -1.30 1.30
N ILE A 61 -0.87 -2.46 0.96
CA ILE A 61 -0.63 -2.85 -0.42
C ILE A 61 -1.53 -4.04 -0.73
N SER A 62 -2.29 -3.94 -1.80
CA SER A 62 -3.26 -4.94 -2.25
C SER A 62 -3.07 -5.25 -3.74
N ARG A 63 -3.88 -6.20 -4.25
CA ARG A 63 -3.85 -6.66 -5.64
C ARG A 63 -2.43 -6.97 -6.11
N ASP A 64 -1.75 -7.84 -5.37
CA ASP A 64 -0.40 -8.32 -5.69
C ASP A 64 0.66 -7.19 -5.87
N GLY A 65 0.47 -6.03 -5.23
CA GLY A 65 1.44 -4.93 -5.31
C GLY A 65 1.13 -3.85 -6.33
N PHE A 66 0.01 -3.94 -7.04
CA PHE A 66 -0.41 -2.94 -8.03
C PHE A 66 -1.28 -1.83 -7.46
N THR A 67 -1.71 -1.95 -6.20
CA THR A 67 -2.51 -0.92 -5.54
C THR A 67 -1.96 -0.68 -4.15
N GLY A 68 -1.63 0.58 -3.86
CA GLY A 68 -1.24 1.04 -2.53
C GLY A 68 -2.23 2.08 -2.03
N SER A 69 -2.60 1.99 -0.76
CA SER A 69 -3.42 2.96 -0.05
C SER A 69 -2.74 3.31 1.28
N VAL A 70 -3.07 4.50 1.79
CA VAL A 70 -2.68 4.92 3.14
C VAL A 70 -3.94 5.18 3.94
N THR A 71 -4.00 4.61 5.13
CA THR A 71 -5.15 4.72 6.02
C THR A 71 -4.71 5.23 7.38
N TYR A 72 -5.63 5.92 8.03
CA TYR A 72 -5.55 6.32 9.44
C TYR A 72 -6.69 5.61 10.18
N GLY A 73 -6.46 5.14 11.40
CA GLY A 73 -7.56 4.68 12.27
C GLY A 73 -7.93 3.20 12.24
N GLY A 74 -7.02 2.30 11.86
CA GLY A 74 -7.18 0.85 12.11
C GLY A 74 -6.82 0.49 13.55
N GLY A 75 -7.73 0.63 14.51
CA GLY A 75 -7.53 0.27 15.93
C GLY A 75 -6.45 1.04 16.70
N LEU A 76 -5.55 1.74 16.02
CA LEU A 76 -4.49 2.54 16.60
C LEU A 76 -5.05 3.86 17.12
N VAL A 77 -5.92 4.53 16.36
CA VAL A 77 -6.48 5.83 16.74
C VAL A 77 -7.89 5.66 17.30
N ASN A 78 -7.99 5.04 18.48
CA ASN A 78 -9.24 4.99 19.22
C ASN A 78 -9.35 6.25 20.08
N TYR A 79 -9.95 7.30 19.51
CA TYR A 79 -10.51 8.36 20.34
C TYR A 79 -11.79 7.81 20.97
N ALA A 80 -11.66 7.10 22.09
CA ALA A 80 -12.82 6.85 22.93
C ALA A 80 -13.43 8.22 23.29
N ALA A 81 -14.75 8.36 23.16
CA ALA A 81 -15.43 9.53 23.69
C ALA A 81 -14.97 9.72 25.14
N TYR A 82 -14.57 10.94 25.52
CA TYR A 82 -14.16 11.27 26.88
C TYR A 82 -15.17 10.65 27.87
N VAL A 83 -14.77 9.60 28.58
CA VAL A 83 -15.57 9.06 29.67
C VAL A 83 -15.21 9.91 30.88
N GLU A 84 -15.97 10.96 31.11
CA GLU A 84 -15.90 11.68 32.38
C GLU A 84 -16.45 10.77 33.48
N PHE A 85 -15.56 9.97 34.08
CA PHE A 85 -15.83 9.38 35.39
C PHE A 85 -15.82 10.55 36.38
N GLY A 86 -16.97 11.19 36.55
CA GLY A 86 -17.13 12.36 37.41
C GLY A 86 -16.59 12.11 38.82
N THR A 87 -15.36 12.55 39.07
CA THR A 87 -14.75 12.63 40.41
C THR A 87 -14.40 14.07 40.78
N ARG A 88 -14.94 15.06 40.05
CA ARG A 88 -14.94 16.45 40.52
C ARG A 88 -15.79 16.50 41.79
N PHE A 89 -15.16 16.93 42.89
CA PHE A 89 -15.63 17.05 44.29
C PHE A 89 -15.21 15.91 45.22
N MET A 90 -13.97 15.98 45.70
CA MET A 90 -13.67 15.68 47.11
C MET A 90 -13.40 17.02 47.77
N ASP A 91 -14.46 17.65 48.29
CA ASP A 91 -14.34 18.70 49.28
C ASP A 91 -13.81 18.09 50.58
N SER A 92 -12.88 18.79 51.24
CA SER A 92 -12.54 18.62 52.65
C SER A 92 -12.48 19.99 53.32
#